data_AF-A0A351CA34-F1
#
_entry.id   AF-A0A351CA34-F1
#
_cell.length_a   1.000
_cell.length_b   1.000
_cell.length_c   1.000
_cell.angle_alpha   90.00
_cell.angle_beta   90.00
_cell.angle_gamma   90.00
#
_symmetry.space_group_name_H-M   'P 1'
#
loop_
_entity.id
_entity.type
_entity.pdbx_description
1 polymer ?
#
loop_
_entity_poly.entity_id
_entity_poly.type
_entity_poly.pdbx_seq_one_letter_code
_entity_poly.pdbx_strand_id
1 'polypeptide(L)' 'MHPDFEISPLESHICCQNLDSDAISKPPRLMRAYLSLGALICSPPAIDRKFKTIDFLTVFDTRTLKRIDLAFYRIA' A
#
# COMPACT_ATOMS: atom_id res chain seq x y z
N MET A 1 1.43 -9.56 -0.20
CA MET A 1 2.17 -8.86 -1.28
C MET A 1 1.66 -9.42 -2.61
N HIS A 2 1.62 -8.63 -3.69
CA HIS A 2 1.19 -9.11 -5.00
C HIS A 2 2.20 -10.12 -5.55
N PRO A 3 1.78 -11.28 -6.11
CA PRO A 3 2.71 -12.31 -6.56
C PRO A 3 3.54 -11.89 -7.78
N ASP A 4 2.94 -11.15 -8.71
CA ASP A 4 3.56 -10.82 -10.00
C ASP A 4 4.14 -9.39 -10.10
N PHE A 5 3.86 -8.53 -9.12
CA PHE A 5 4.28 -7.13 -9.14
C PHE A 5 5.08 -6.83 -7.89
N GLU A 6 6.40 -6.85 -8.05
CA GLU A 6 7.35 -6.40 -7.03
C GLU A 6 8.16 -5.23 -7.60
N ILE A 7 7.94 -4.05 -7.02
CA ILE A 7 8.52 -2.79 -7.44
C ILE A 7 9.34 -2.25 -6.28
N SER A 8 10.61 -1.99 -6.52
CA SER A 8 11.49 -1.34 -5.55
C SER A 8 11.27 0.18 -5.54
N PRO A 9 11.28 0.83 -4.37
CA PRO A 9 11.31 2.28 -4.29
C PRO A 9 12.55 2.85 -5.00
N LEU A 10 12.47 4.13 -5.38
CA LEU A 10 13.67 4.87 -5.80
C LEU A 10 14.70 4.88 -4.68
N GLU A 11 15.98 4.89 -5.05
CA GLU A 11 17.10 4.81 -4.10
C GLU A 11 17.01 5.87 -2.98
N SER A 12 16.63 7.10 -3.33
CA SER A 12 16.43 8.20 -2.38
C SER A 12 15.27 8.01 -1.40
N HIS A 13 14.33 7.12 -1.71
CA HIS A 13 13.11 6.83 -0.97
C HIS A 13 13.12 5.44 -0.34
N ILE A 14 14.21 4.68 -0.43
CA ILE A 14 14.34 3.42 0.30
C ILE A 14 14.20 3.71 1.80
N CYS A 15 13.21 3.06 2.42
CA CYS A 15 13.01 3.13 3.86
C CYS A 15 14.04 2.28 4.62
N CYS A 16 14.25 2.57 5.91
CA CYS A 16 15.29 1.98 6.75
C CYS A 16 15.31 0.43 6.66
N GLN A 17 16.48 -0.12 6.37
CA GLN A 17 16.78 -1.54 6.54
C GLN A 17 17.09 -1.79 8.02
N ASN A 18 16.56 -2.88 8.57
CA ASN A 18 16.57 -3.28 9.99
C ASN A 18 15.51 -2.60 10.85
N LEU A 19 14.35 -3.26 10.92
CA LEU A 19 13.33 -3.03 11.94
C LEU A 19 13.51 -4.09 13.03
N ASP A 20 14.30 -3.78 14.04
CA ASP A 20 14.26 -4.51 15.31
C ASP A 20 12.99 -4.05 16.05
N SER A 21 11.85 -4.67 15.74
CA SER A 21 10.63 -4.36 16.48
C SER A 21 9.74 -5.58 16.66
N ASP A 22 9.79 -6.16 17.86
CA ASP A 22 8.80 -7.10 18.40
C ASP A 22 7.40 -6.46 18.61
N ALA A 23 7.26 -5.16 18.32
CA ALA A 23 6.01 -4.44 18.46
C ALA A 23 5.13 -4.61 17.22
N ILE A 24 4.20 -5.57 17.25
CA ILE A 24 3.14 -5.71 16.25
C ILE A 24 2.18 -4.52 16.37
N SER A 25 2.36 -3.52 15.51
CA SER A 25 1.42 -2.40 15.39
C SER A 25 0.35 -2.69 14.34
N LYS A 26 -0.89 -2.28 14.61
CA LYS A 26 -1.98 -2.41 13.64
C LYS A 26 -1.76 -1.40 12.50
N PRO A 27 -1.98 -1.80 11.22
CA PRO A 27 -1.86 -0.86 10.12
C PRO A 27 -2.81 0.34 10.27
N PRO A 28 -2.40 1.55 9.83
CA PRO A 28 -3.24 2.74 9.85
C PRO A 28 -4.60 2.51 9.18
N ARG A 29 -5.64 3.24 9.64
CA ARG A 29 -7.02 3.07 9.16
C ARG A 29 -7.15 3.22 7.63
N LEU A 30 -6.41 4.17 7.05
CA LEU A 30 -6.40 4.39 5.61
C LEU A 30 -5.87 3.17 4.85
N MET A 31 -4.72 2.63 5.27
CA MET A 31 -4.12 1.43 4.69
C MET A 31 -5.06 0.22 4.80
N ARG A 32 -5.70 0.03 5.97
CA ARG A 32 -6.69 -1.05 6.16
C ARG A 32 -7.87 -0.95 5.19
N ALA A 33 -8.33 0.25 4.88
CA ALA A 33 -9.43 0.46 3.94
C ALA A 33 -9.05 -0.04 2.53
N TYR A 34 -7.88 0.33 2.01
CA TYR A 34 -7.39 -0.14 0.71
C TYR A 34 -7.25 -1.66 0.67
N LEU A 35 -6.64 -2.27 1.70
CA LEU A 35 -6.47 -3.72 1.77
C LEU A 35 -7.82 -4.45 1.87
N SER A 36 -8.78 -3.89 2.60
CA SER A 36 -10.12 -4.49 2.77
C SER A 36 -10.94 -4.45 1.47
N LEU A 37 -10.66 -3.50 0.57
CA LEU A 37 -11.24 -3.45 -0.76
C LEU A 37 -10.62 -4.48 -1.72
N GLY A 38 -9.46 -5.06 -1.36
CA GLY A 38 -8.74 -6.04 -2.18
C GLY A 38 -7.46 -5.49 -2.83
N ALA A 39 -7.01 -4.28 -2.45
CA ALA A 39 -5.73 -3.78 -2.92
C ALA A 39 -4.58 -4.65 -2.38
N LEU A 40 -3.55 -4.86 -3.20
CA LEU A 40 -2.38 -5.64 -2.85
C LEU A 40 -1.15 -4.74 -2.80
N ILE A 41 -0.30 -4.92 -1.79
CA ILE A 41 0.99 -4.23 -1.67
C ILE A 41 1.97 -4.80 -2.69
N CYS A 42 2.63 -3.92 -3.44
CA CYS A 42 3.54 -4.25 -4.54
C CYS A 42 4.97 -3.74 -4.32
N SER A 43 5.25 -3.09 -3.19
CA SER A 43 6.59 -2.58 -2.89
C SER A 43 6.95 -2.73 -1.41
N PRO A 44 8.26 -2.76 -1.08
CA PRO A 44 8.74 -2.32 0.22
C PRO A 44 8.25 -0.90 0.57
N PRO A 45 8.28 -0.51 1.87
CA PRO A 45 7.95 0.84 2.27
C PRO A 45 8.90 1.85 1.62
N ALA A 46 8.32 2.91 1.05
CA ALA A 46 9.04 4.09 0.60
C ALA A 46 8.92 5.18 1.67
N ILE A 47 10.00 5.90 1.97
CA ILE A 47 9.99 7.01 2.93
C ILE A 47 10.08 8.35 2.20
N ASP A 48 9.09 9.20 2.41
CA ASP A 48 9.22 10.63 2.11
C ASP A 48 9.86 11.31 3.32
N ARG A 49 11.12 11.74 3.15
CA ARG A 49 11.91 12.35 4.23
C ARG A 49 11.47 13.79 4.56
N LYS A 50 10.85 14.49 3.61
CA LYS A 50 10.37 15.87 3.79
C LYS A 50 9.11 15.89 4.64
N PHE A 51 8.16 15.01 4.33
CA PHE A 51 6.90 14.90 5.06
C PHE A 51 6.96 13.91 6.23
N LYS A 52 8.05 13.12 6.32
CA LYS A 52 8.27 12.07 7.33
C LYS A 52 7.16 11.02 7.31
N THR A 53 6.72 10.65 6.12
CA THR A 53 5.66 9.66 5.88
C THR A 53 6.23 8.42 5.23
N ILE A 54 5.62 7.27 5.54
CA ILE A 54 5.90 6.01 4.86
C ILE A 54 4.71 5.70 3.96
N ASP A 55 5.01 5.42 2.71
CA ASP A 55 4.05 5.04 1.69
C ASP A 55 4.34 3.63 1.17
N PHE A 56 3.28 2.96 0.73
CA PHE A 56 3.37 1.66 0.08
C PHE A 56 2.72 1.78 -1.30
N LEU A 57 3.38 1.26 -2.33
CA LEU A 57 2.73 1.11 -3.62
C LEU A 57 1.70 -0.02 -3.51
N THR A 58 0.46 0.27 -3.86
CA THR A 58 -0.61 -0.71 -3.90
C THR A 58 -1.24 -0.73 -5.28
N VAL A 59 -1.60 -1.92 -5.75
CA VAL A 59 -2.35 -2.12 -6.99
C VAL A 59 -3.72 -2.67 -6.63
N PHE A 60 -4.74 -2.18 -7.32
CA PHE A 60 -6.12 -2.58 -7.12
C PHE A 60 -6.81 -2.85 -8.45
N ASP A 61 -7.30 -4.09 -8.63
CA ASP A 61 -8.00 -4.49 -9.85
C ASP A 61 -9.49 -4.15 -9.75
N THR A 62 -9.91 -3.10 -10.46
CA THR A 62 -11.30 -2.64 -10.47
C THR A 62 -12.27 -3.64 -11.08
N ARG A 63 -11.81 -4.61 -11.86
CA ARG A 63 -12.66 -5.68 -12.43
C ARG A 63 -13.11 -6.68 -11.36
N THR A 64 -12.39 -6.73 -10.23
CA THR A 64 -12.68 -7.64 -9.11
C THR A 64 -13.57 -7.00 -8.03
N LEU A 65 -13.90 -5.71 -8.17
CA LEU A 65 -14.78 -4.99 -7.25
C LEU A 65 -16.17 -5.61 -7.22
N LYS A 66 -16.74 -5.70 -6.01
CA LYS A 66 -18.17 -6.01 -5.87
C LYS A 66 -18.99 -4.88 -6.46
N ARG A 67 -20.12 -5.24 -7.07
CA ARG A 67 -20.99 -4.29 -7.78
C ARG A 67 -21.50 -3.14 -6.91
N ILE A 68 -21.62 -3.34 -5.59
CA ILE A 68 -22.02 -2.30 -4.63
C ILE A 68 -20.92 -1.27 -4.39
N ASP A 69 -19.65 -1.69 -4.44
CA ASP A 69 -18.48 -0.85 -4.20
C ASP A 69 -18.09 -0.07 -5.47
N LEU A 70 -18.45 -0.57 -6.67
CA LEU A 70 -18.23 0.10 -7.96
C LEU A 70 -18.87 1.50 -8.03
N ALA A 71 -19.97 1.75 -7.32
CA ALA A 71 -20.67 3.04 -7.36
C ALA A 71 -19.79 4.22 -6.88
N PHE A 72 -18.82 3.95 -6.01
CA PHE A 72 -17.88 4.96 -5.50
C PHE A 72 -16.69 5.22 -6.43
N TYR A 73 -16.41 4.32 -7.38
CA TYR A 73 -15.22 4.35 -8.23
C TYR A 73 -15.52 4.59 -9.71
N ARG A 74 -16.77 4.89 -10.08
CA ARG A 74 -17.11 5.39 -11.42
C ARG A 74 -16.57 6.81 -11.57
N ILE A 75 -15.29 6.90 -11.95
CA ILE A 75 -14.76 8.09 -12.61
C ILE A 75 -15.46 8.14 -13.98
N ALA A 76 -16.03 9.32 -14.28
CA ALA A 76 -16.82 9.60 -15.47
C ALA A 76 -16.13 9.20 -16.77
#